data_AF-A0A090ST42-F1
#
_entry.id   AF-A0A090ST42-F1
#
_cell.length_a   1.000
_cell.length_b   1.000
_cell.length_c   1.000
_cell.angle_alpha   90.00
_cell.angle_beta   90.00
_cell.angle_gamma   90.00
#
_symmetry.space_group_name_H-M   'P 1'
#
loop_
_entity.id
_entity.type
_entity.pdbx_description
1 polymer ?
#
loop_
_entity_poly.entity_id
_entity_poly.type
_entity_poly.pdbx_seq_one_letter_code
_entity_poly.pdbx_strand_id
1 'polypeptide(L)'
;MQALPAVFAPILIVSSIILGFVTPTESGALIVLYTVIVGLILRTLKWSSILKAIVDAAKLTTAIFIIIASSSVLTWLLGYAQVPAAFASLLAPFIDSPIIILFVLSGITFFVGMLMEEVSALMLLTPVSCR
;
A
#
# COMPACT_ATOMS: atom_id res chain seq x y z
N MET A 1 28.18 0.59 19.31
CA MET A 1 28.21 0.02 17.94
C MET A 1 26.97 -0.80 17.55
N GLN A 2 25.99 -1.03 18.45
CA GLN A 2 24.79 -1.86 18.16
C GLN A 2 23.71 -1.18 17.28
N ALA A 3 23.79 0.13 17.05
CA ALA A 3 22.78 0.89 16.28
C ALA A 3 23.09 1.01 14.78
N LEU A 4 24.32 0.69 14.35
CA LEU A 4 24.73 0.82 12.94
C LEU A 4 23.83 0.02 11.99
N PRO A 5 23.49 -1.26 12.29
CA PRO A 5 22.64 -2.07 11.41
C PRO A 5 21.20 -1.55 11.29
N ALA A 6 20.70 -0.82 12.30
CA ALA A 6 19.33 -0.29 12.27
C ALA A 6 19.18 0.84 11.23
N VAL A 7 20.26 1.59 10.95
CA VAL A 7 20.26 2.68 9.97
C VAL A 7 20.26 2.15 8.52
N PHE A 8 20.75 0.93 8.30
CA PHE A 8 20.74 0.31 6.97
C PHE A 8 19.35 -0.17 6.54
N ALA A 9 18.43 -0.43 7.47
CA ALA A 9 17.07 -0.86 7.15
C ALA A 9 16.32 0.12 6.24
N PRO A 10 16.17 1.43 6.57
CA PRO A 10 15.50 2.40 5.69
C PRO A 10 16.20 2.54 4.33
N ILE A 11 17.53 2.45 4.29
CA ILE A 11 18.30 2.52 3.04
C ILE A 11 17.99 1.31 2.16
N LEU A 12 17.91 0.10 2.73
CA LEU A 12 17.50 -1.10 2.01
C LEU A 12 16.07 -0.99 1.46
N ILE A 13 15.13 -0.44 2.25
CA ILE A 13 13.74 -0.23 1.78
C ILE A 13 13.74 0.65 0.53
N VAL A 14 14.33 1.85 0.65
CA VAL A 14 14.27 2.85 -0.40
C VAL A 14 15.06 2.42 -1.64
N SER A 15 16.26 1.87 -1.47
CA SER A 15 17.08 1.42 -2.60
C SER A 15 16.43 0.26 -3.36
N SER A 16 15.84 -0.71 -2.66
CA SER A 16 15.20 -1.87 -3.29
C SER A 16 13.96 -1.50 -4.12
N ILE A 17 13.19 -0.50 -3.66
CA ILE A 17 12.02 0.02 -4.37
C ILE A 17 12.43 0.90 -5.55
N ILE A 18 13.32 1.89 -5.35
CA ILE A 18 13.67 2.87 -6.40
C ILE A 18 14.43 2.20 -7.55
N LEU A 19 15.29 1.24 -7.25
CA LEU A 19 16.03 0.50 -8.27
C LEU A 19 15.14 -0.54 -9.01
N GLY A 20 13.89 -0.70 -8.60
CA GLY A 20 12.91 -1.58 -9.25
C GLY A 20 13.19 -3.07 -9.05
N PHE A 21 13.98 -3.45 -8.06
CA PHE A 21 14.27 -4.86 -7.78
C PHE A 21 13.07 -5.59 -7.15
N VAL A 22 12.31 -4.88 -6.32
CA VAL A 22 11.17 -5.43 -5.57
C VAL A 22 10.12 -4.35 -5.32
N THR A 23 8.87 -4.80 -5.24
CA THR A 23 7.72 -3.98 -4.84
C THR A 23 7.74 -3.65 -3.34
N PRO A 24 6.95 -2.68 -2.86
CA PRO A 24 6.93 -2.31 -1.44
C PRO A 24 6.61 -3.47 -0.49
N THR A 25 5.75 -4.41 -0.91
CA THR A 25 5.37 -5.59 -0.14
C THR A 25 6.51 -6.61 -0.06
N GLU A 26 7.20 -6.87 -1.17
CA GLU A 26 8.37 -7.76 -1.23
C GLU A 26 9.57 -7.16 -0.50
N SER A 27 9.74 -5.84 -0.59
CA SER A 27 10.73 -5.10 0.18
C SER A 27 10.54 -5.40 1.68
N GLY A 28 9.33 -5.28 2.21
CA GLY A 28 9.02 -5.64 3.61
C GLY A 28 9.54 -7.03 4.02
N ALA A 29 9.37 -8.05 3.17
CA ALA A 29 9.88 -9.40 3.43
C ALA A 29 11.42 -9.46 3.50
N LEU A 30 12.12 -8.73 2.61
CA LEU A 30 13.57 -8.61 2.63
C LEU A 30 14.06 -7.94 3.91
N ILE A 31 13.39 -6.89 4.39
CA ILE A 31 13.77 -6.23 5.66
C ILE A 31 13.59 -7.17 6.84
N VAL A 32 12.50 -7.95 6.88
CA VAL A 32 12.27 -8.93 7.96
C VAL A 32 13.41 -9.95 7.97
N LEU A 33 13.78 -10.49 6.81
CA LEU A 33 14.90 -11.42 6.68
C LEU A 33 16.22 -10.80 7.14
N TYR A 34 16.53 -9.57 6.69
CA TYR A 34 17.70 -8.80 7.13
C TYR A 34 17.72 -8.62 8.64
N THR A 35 16.59 -8.23 9.23
CA THR A 35 16.45 -7.98 10.67
C THR A 35 16.67 -9.25 11.49
N VAL A 36 16.18 -10.40 11.02
CA VAL A 36 16.41 -11.70 11.67
C VAL A 36 17.88 -12.08 11.61
N ILE A 37 18.53 -11.94 10.45
CA ILE A 37 19.97 -12.25 10.27
C ILE A 37 20.82 -11.38 11.21
N VAL A 38 20.57 -10.07 11.23
CA VAL A 38 21.29 -9.13 12.11
C VAL A 38 21.05 -9.46 13.59
N GLY A 39 19.80 -9.76 13.97
CA GLY A 39 19.45 -10.15 15.34
C GLY A 39 20.14 -11.44 15.79
N LEU A 40 20.35 -12.40 14.88
CA LEU A 40 21.09 -13.63 15.14
C LEU A 40 22.59 -13.36 15.32
N ILE A 41 23.19 -12.55 14.45
CA ILE A 41 24.62 -12.18 14.53
C ILE A 41 24.91 -11.42 15.83
N LEU A 42 24.03 -10.49 16.22
CA LEU A 42 24.17 -9.73 17.47
C LEU A 42 23.77 -10.52 18.72
N ARG A 43 23.26 -11.75 18.58
CA ARG A 43 22.74 -12.62 19.66
C ARG A 43 21.71 -11.93 20.57
N THR A 44 20.99 -10.94 20.05
CA THR A 44 19.94 -10.22 20.79
C THR A 44 18.55 -10.81 20.58
N LEU A 45 18.40 -11.69 19.59
CA LEU A 45 17.10 -12.22 19.17
C LEU A 45 16.67 -13.43 20.02
N LYS A 46 15.53 -13.29 20.71
CA LYS A 46 14.87 -14.40 21.43
C LYS A 46 13.72 -14.93 20.58
N TRP A 47 13.55 -16.25 20.52
CA TRP A 47 12.44 -16.89 19.79
C TRP A 47 11.06 -16.38 20.25
N SER A 48 10.89 -16.17 21.55
CA SER A 48 9.67 -15.58 22.12
C SER A 48 9.38 -14.16 21.59
N SER A 49 10.41 -13.36 21.32
CA SER A 49 10.25 -12.01 20.75
C SER A 49 9.77 -12.04 19.30
N ILE A 50 10.22 -13.03 18.51
CA ILE A 50 9.77 -13.22 17.13
C ILE A 50 8.28 -13.62 17.13
N LEU A 51 7.90 -14.60 17.95
CA LEU A 51 6.50 -15.01 18.07
C LEU A 51 5.61 -13.86 18.52
N LYS A 52 6.07 -13.05 19.48
CA LYS A 52 5.35 -11.84 19.90
C LYS A 52 5.17 -10.85 18.75
N ALA A 53 6.23 -10.58 17.98
CA ALA A 53 6.17 -9.69 16.83
C ALA A 53 5.20 -10.17 15.74
N ILE A 54 5.17 -11.48 15.47
CA ILE A 54 4.22 -12.09 14.53
C ILE A 54 2.78 -11.91 15.02
N VAL A 55 2.52 -12.17 16.30
CA VAL A 55 1.18 -12.00 16.89
C VAL A 55 0.74 -10.53 16.85
N ASP A 56 1.63 -9.60 17.15
CA ASP A 56 1.34 -8.17 17.12
C ASP A 56 1.09 -7.68 15.68
N ALA A 57 1.87 -8.16 14.71
CA ALA A 57 1.61 -7.92 13.29
C ALA A 57 0.26 -8.49 12.85
N ALA A 58 -0.07 -9.72 13.24
CA ALA A 58 -1.33 -10.37 12.92
C ALA A 58 -2.55 -9.63 13.50
N LYS A 59 -2.42 -9.08 14.73
CA LYS A 59 -3.48 -8.24 15.34
C LYS A 59 -3.72 -6.96 14.54
N LEU A 60 -2.65 -6.28 14.12
CA LEU A 60 -2.75 -5.08 13.29
C LEU A 60 -3.40 -5.40 11.94
N THR A 61 -2.97 -6.46 11.25
CA THR A 61 -3.57 -6.85 9.97
C THR A 61 -5.02 -7.26 10.12
N THR A 62 -5.40 -7.93 11.22
CA THR A 62 -6.79 -8.31 11.48
C THR A 62 -7.69 -7.07 11.64
N ALA A 63 -7.25 -6.05 12.37
CA ALA A 63 -8.00 -4.81 12.50
C ALA A 63 -8.24 -4.14 11.14
N ILE A 64 -7.21 -4.11 10.28
CA ILE A 64 -7.32 -3.59 8.91
C ILE A 64 -8.28 -4.43 8.07
N PHE A 65 -8.19 -5.76 8.13
CA PHE A 65 -9.07 -6.65 7.36
C PHE A 65 -10.54 -6.53 7.75
N ILE A 66 -10.86 -6.22 9.01
CA ILE A 66 -12.26 -5.95 9.42
C ILE A 66 -12.79 -4.69 8.73
N ILE A 67 -11.96 -3.65 8.60
CA ILE A 67 -12.31 -2.42 7.88
C ILE A 67 -12.48 -2.70 6.38
N ILE A 68 -11.58 -3.49 5.79
CA ILE A 68 -11.69 -3.91 4.38
C ILE A 68 -12.96 -4.71 4.15
N ALA A 69 -13.31 -5.62 5.07
CA ALA A 69 -14.51 -6.44 4.96
C ALA A 69 -15.79 -5.59 4.93
N SER A 70 -15.92 -4.59 5.79
CA SER A 70 -17.07 -3.68 5.74
C SER A 70 -17.05 -2.76 4.51
N SER A 71 -15.86 -2.30 4.10
CA SER A 71 -15.67 -1.48 2.89
C SER A 71 -16.02 -2.24 1.61
N SER A 72 -15.79 -3.55 1.55
CA SER A 72 -16.10 -4.37 0.37
C SER A 72 -17.57 -4.31 -0.07
N VAL A 73 -18.49 -4.17 0.90
CA VAL A 73 -19.93 -4.00 0.64
C VAL A 73 -20.20 -2.65 -0.03
N LEU A 74 -19.55 -1.59 0.44
CA LEU A 74 -19.63 -0.26 -0.17
C LEU A 74 -19.07 -0.30 -1.59
N THR A 75 -17.94 -0.96 -1.80
CA THR A 75 -17.31 -1.09 -3.12
C THR A 75 -18.19 -1.84 -4.11
N TRP A 76 -18.86 -2.91 -3.68
CA TRP A 76 -19.86 -3.59 -4.49
C TRP A 76 -21.04 -2.68 -4.83
N LEU A 77 -21.55 -1.92 -3.85
CA LEU A 77 -22.64 -0.97 -4.06
C LEU A 77 -22.27 0.15 -5.04
N LEU A 78 -21.05 0.68 -4.96
CA LEU A 78 -20.53 1.67 -5.90
C LEU A 78 -20.45 1.11 -7.33
N GLY A 79 -20.04 -0.16 -7.47
CA GLY A 79 -20.09 -0.87 -8.73
C GLY A 79 -21.51 -1.03 -9.28
N TYR A 80 -22.46 -1.42 -8.42
CA TYR A 80 -23.87 -1.56 -8.79
C TYR A 80 -24.49 -0.22 -9.24
N ALA A 81 -24.18 0.87 -8.54
CA ALA A 81 -24.64 2.21 -8.86
C ALA A 81 -23.90 2.85 -10.06
N GLN A 82 -23.00 2.13 -10.72
CA GLN A 82 -22.18 2.61 -11.84
C GLN A 82 -21.41 3.90 -11.55
N VAL A 83 -21.06 4.12 -10.28
CA VAL A 83 -20.29 5.29 -9.85
C VAL A 83 -18.94 5.39 -10.58
N PRO A 84 -18.18 4.29 -10.78
CA PRO A 84 -16.93 4.35 -11.57
C PRO A 84 -17.15 4.82 -13.02
N ALA A 85 -18.25 4.42 -13.66
CA ALA A 85 -18.56 4.82 -15.04
C ALA A 85 -19.01 6.29 -15.13
N ALA A 86 -19.79 6.75 -14.16
CA ALA A 86 -20.16 8.16 -14.04
C ALA A 86 -18.94 9.05 -13.75
N PHE A 87 -17.96 8.56 -12.98
CA PHE A 87 -16.69 9.26 -12.77
C PHE A 87 -15.86 9.36 -14.06
N ALA A 88 -15.80 8.28 -14.84
CA ALA A 88 -15.08 8.27 -16.11
C ALA A 88 -15.65 9.26 -17.13
N SER A 89 -16.97 9.40 -17.21
CA SER A 89 -17.60 10.39 -18.10
C SER A 89 -17.36 11.83 -17.65
N LEU A 90 -17.25 12.08 -16.34
CA LEU A 90 -16.87 13.37 -15.75
C LEU A 90 -15.45 13.80 -16.14
N LEU A 91 -14.57 12.83 -16.38
CA LEU A 91 -13.17 13.04 -16.77
C LEU A 91 -12.95 13.09 -18.29
N ALA A 92 -13.95 12.68 -19.09
CA ALA A 92 -13.92 12.73 -20.55
C ALA A 92 -13.43 14.07 -21.16
N PRO A 93 -13.86 15.26 -20.68
CA PRO A 93 -13.41 16.53 -21.25
C PRO A 93 -11.93 16.87 -20.99
N PHE A 94 -11.26 16.15 -20.10
CA PHE A 94 -9.85 16.40 -19.78
C PHE A 94 -8.88 15.42 -20.47
N ILE A 95 -9.41 14.41 -21.19
CA ILE A 95 -8.61 13.35 -21.85
C ILE A 95 -7.66 13.91 -22.92
N ASP A 96 -8.05 14.99 -23.60
CA ASP A 96 -7.25 15.57 -24.69
C ASP A 96 -5.93 16.22 -24.23
N SER A 97 -5.75 16.44 -22.92
CA SER A 97 -4.53 17.01 -22.34
C SER A 97 -3.92 16.10 -21.27
N PRO A 98 -2.89 15.30 -21.61
CA PRO A 98 -2.26 14.32 -20.71
C PRO A 98 -1.78 14.90 -19.38
N ILE A 99 -1.30 16.15 -19.38
CA ILE A 99 -0.78 16.81 -18.18
C ILE A 99 -1.94 17.21 -17.25
N ILE A 100 -3.03 17.72 -17.80
CA ILE A 100 -4.19 18.19 -17.02
C ILE A 100 -4.91 16.99 -16.40
N ILE A 101 -5.13 15.92 -17.17
CA ILE A 101 -5.77 14.72 -16.64
C ILE A 101 -4.92 14.06 -15.53
N LEU A 102 -3.59 14.06 -15.64
CA LEU A 102 -2.70 13.58 -14.58
C LEU A 102 -2.87 14.38 -13.28
N PHE A 103 -2.87 15.71 -13.35
CA PHE A 103 -3.07 16.56 -12.15
C PHE A 103 -4.47 16.36 -11.53
N VAL A 104 -5.51 16.25 -12.37
CA VAL A 104 -6.88 16.00 -11.91
C VAL A 104 -7.00 14.62 -11.25
N LEU A 105 -6.47 13.58 -11.89
CA LEU A 105 -6.44 12.22 -11.34
C LEU A 105 -5.63 12.15 -10.05
N SER A 106 -4.45 12.76 -9.99
CA SER A 106 -3.65 12.83 -8.75
C SER A 106 -4.38 13.58 -7.64
N GLY A 107 -5.06 14.68 -7.95
CA GLY A 107 -5.86 15.43 -6.97
C GLY A 107 -7.03 14.60 -6.44
N ILE A 108 -7.83 14.01 -7.34
CA ILE A 108 -8.94 13.14 -6.96
C ILE A 108 -8.45 11.94 -6.15
N THR A 109 -7.38 11.27 -6.60
CA THR A 109 -6.78 10.13 -5.89
C THR A 109 -6.24 10.53 -4.52
N PHE A 110 -5.66 11.72 -4.38
CA PHE A 110 -5.20 12.22 -3.09
C PHE A 110 -6.38 12.42 -2.12
N PHE A 111 -7.45 13.09 -2.54
CA PHE A 111 -8.62 13.33 -1.68
C PHE A 111 -9.42 12.06 -1.40
N VAL A 112 -9.69 11.27 -2.43
CA VAL A 112 -10.46 10.01 -2.31
C VAL A 112 -9.63 8.96 -1.56
N GLY A 113 -8.33 8.84 -1.84
CA GLY A 113 -7.43 7.89 -1.17
C GLY A 113 -7.15 8.22 0.30
N MET A 114 -7.39 9.46 0.75
CA MET A 114 -7.40 9.76 2.18
C MET A 114 -8.64 9.22 2.90
N LEU A 115 -9.76 9.08 2.21
CA LEU A 115 -11.05 8.67 2.78
C LEU A 115 -11.37 7.20 2.52
N MET A 116 -10.87 6.66 1.42
CA MET A 116 -11.12 5.30 0.96
C MET A 116 -9.88 4.44 1.16
N GLU A 117 -10.12 3.17 1.42
CA GLU A 117 -9.08 2.15 1.42
C GLU A 117 -8.60 1.86 -0.02
N GLU A 118 -7.36 1.40 -0.14
CA GLU A 118 -6.61 1.29 -1.41
C GLU A 118 -7.41 0.55 -2.51
N VAL A 119 -8.04 -0.58 -2.17
CA VAL A 119 -8.80 -1.41 -3.11
C VAL A 119 -10.02 -0.67 -3.65
N SER A 120 -10.71 0.08 -2.80
CA SER A 120 -11.90 0.84 -3.16
C SER A 120 -11.58 2.01 -4.10
N ALA A 121 -10.47 2.70 -3.85
CA ALA A 121 -9.98 3.76 -4.72
C ALA A 121 -9.56 3.23 -6.10
N LEU A 122 -8.86 2.09 -6.14
CA LEU A 122 -8.49 1.44 -7.40
C LEU A 122 -9.73 1.10 -8.24
N MET A 123 -10.79 0.52 -7.66
CA MET A 123 -12.00 0.19 -8.42
C MET A 123 -12.70 1.41 -9.03
N LEU A 124 -12.68 2.57 -8.37
CA LEU A 124 -13.23 3.82 -8.92
C LEU A 124 -12.38 4.37 -10.07
N LEU A 125 -11.07 4.26 -9.97
CA LEU A 125 -10.12 4.90 -10.90
C LEU A 125 -9.73 4.02 -12.10
N THR A 126 -9.81 2.69 -11.96
CA THR A 126 -9.49 1.70 -13.02
C THR A 126 -10.19 1.93 -14.37
N PRO A 127 -11.49 2.28 -14.46
CA PRO A 127 -12.13 2.46 -15.76
C PRO A 127 -11.58 3.63 -16.58
N VAL A 128 -10.86 4.58 -15.95
CA VAL A 128 -10.28 5.74 -16.63
C VAL A 128 -8.89 5.44 -17.18
N SER A 129 -8.13 4.55 -16.54
CA SER A 129 -6.72 4.26 -16.87
C SER A 129 -6.53 3.11 -17.88
N CYS A 130 -7.55 2.31 -18.16
CA CYS A 130 -7.49 1.17 -19.10
C CYS A 130 -7.98 1.50 -20.53
N ARG A 131 -8.20 2.78 -20.83
CA ARG A 131 -8.61 3.27 -22.16
C ARG A 131 -7.74 4.44 -22.57
#